data_AF-A0A7Y3HX09-F1
#
_entry.id   AF-A0A7Y3HX09-F1
#
_cell.length_a   1.000
_cell.length_b   1.000
_cell.length_c   1.000
_cell.angle_alpha   90.00
_cell.angle_beta   90.00
_cell.angle_gamma   90.00
#
_symmetry.space_group_name_H-M   'P 1'
#
loop_
_entity.id
_entity.type
_entity.pdbx_description
1 polymer ?
#
loop_
_entity_poly.entity_id
_entity_poly.type
_entity_poly.pdbx_seq_one_letter_code
_entity_poly.pdbx_strand_id
1 'polypeptide(L)'
;MKKIALLLAMSVVLAACNNDDNDPTTPVNTTVNFSFTQNFDGATITNADFDVTTYTNANGEVLTLSKLVYLISDITFTSSTGEVFDAGDYNLIDARNGTGITFTPNITIPEGEY
;
A
#
# COMPACT_ATOMS: atom_id res chain seq x y z
N MET A 1 -59.06 -1.92 -33.97
CA MET A 1 -57.77 -1.30 -34.34
C MET A 1 -57.16 -0.43 -33.23
N LYS A 2 -57.93 0.42 -32.53
CA LYS A 2 -57.42 1.27 -31.41
C LYS A 2 -56.87 0.48 -30.20
N LYS A 3 -57.44 -0.69 -29.88
CA LYS A 3 -56.99 -1.53 -28.75
C LYS A 3 -55.68 -2.31 -29.02
N ILE A 4 -55.40 -2.61 -30.29
CA ILE A 4 -54.17 -3.30 -30.72
C ILE A 4 -52.99 -2.32 -30.71
N ALA A 5 -53.22 -1.06 -31.11
CA ALA A 5 -52.22 0.00 -31.03
C ALA A 5 -51.77 0.27 -29.59
N LEU A 6 -52.68 0.15 -28.61
CA LEU A 6 -52.36 0.35 -27.19
C LEU A 6 -51.51 -0.80 -26.60
N LEU A 7 -51.75 -2.04 -27.04
CA LEU A 7 -50.98 -3.21 -26.65
C LEU A 7 -49.56 -3.19 -27.22
N LEU A 8 -49.38 -2.71 -28.46
CA LEU A 8 -48.07 -2.57 -29.09
C LEU A 8 -47.24 -1.42 -28.48
N ALA A 9 -47.89 -0.36 -27.98
CA ALA A 9 -47.22 0.72 -27.26
C ALA A 9 -46.72 0.28 -25.86
N MET A 10 -47.43 -0.64 -25.20
CA MET A 10 -47.05 -1.18 -23.89
C MET A 10 -45.81 -2.09 -23.97
N SER A 11 -45.61 -2.82 -25.08
CA SER A 11 -44.46 -3.72 -25.27
C SER A 11 -43.13 -3.00 -25.46
N VAL A 12 -43.13 -1.72 -25.86
CA VAL A 12 -41.89 -0.94 -26.05
C VAL A 12 -41.29 -0.48 -24.71
N VAL A 13 -42.11 -0.39 -23.65
CA VAL A 13 -41.66 0.04 -22.32
C VAL A 13 -40.88 -1.08 -21.58
N LEU A 14 -41.15 -2.35 -21.91
CA LEU A 14 -40.46 -3.50 -21.31
C LEU A 14 -39.11 -3.82 -21.97
N ALA A 15 -38.80 -3.21 -23.12
CA ALA A 15 -37.53 -3.37 -23.83
C ALA A 15 -36.51 -2.25 -23.50
N ALA A 16 -36.86 -1.31 -22.61
CA ALA A 16 -36.02 -0.17 -22.23
C ALA A 16 -35.25 -0.39 -20.91
N CYS A 17 -35.05 -1.64 -20.48
CA CYS A 17 -33.94 -1.95 -19.59
C CYS A 17 -32.65 -1.89 -20.42
N ASN A 18 -32.11 -0.69 -20.54
CA ASN A 18 -30.71 -0.52 -20.89
C ASN A 18 -29.91 -1.15 -19.76
N ASN A 19 -29.22 -2.26 -20.03
CA ASN A 19 -28.10 -2.63 -19.19
C ASN A 19 -27.05 -1.55 -19.43
N ASP A 20 -27.06 -0.51 -18.61
CA ASP A 20 -25.82 0.20 -18.32
C ASP A 20 -24.95 -0.79 -17.55
N ASP A 21 -24.30 -1.68 -18.30
CA ASP A 21 -23.05 -2.30 -17.89
C ASP A 21 -21.99 -1.17 -17.93
N ASN A 22 -22.20 -0.13 -17.13
CA ASN A 22 -21.10 0.59 -16.53
C ASN A 22 -20.47 -0.43 -15.58
N ASP A 23 -19.67 -1.33 -16.14
CA ASP A 23 -18.76 -2.16 -15.37
C ASP A 23 -17.97 -1.16 -14.50
N PRO A 24 -18.24 -1.07 -13.19
CA PRO A 24 -17.45 -0.20 -12.34
C PRO A 24 -16.09 -0.87 -12.34
N THR A 25 -15.17 -0.35 -13.17
CA THR A 25 -13.83 -0.91 -13.42
C THR A 25 -13.31 -1.51 -12.13
N THR A 26 -13.43 -2.83 -11.98
CA THR A 26 -13.10 -3.47 -10.71
C THR A 26 -11.65 -3.14 -10.42
N PRO A 27 -11.33 -2.52 -9.27
CA PRO A 27 -9.97 -2.09 -9.01
C PRO A 27 -9.06 -3.29 -9.11
N VAL A 28 -7.98 -3.15 -9.87
CA VAL A 28 -7.03 -4.23 -10.11
C VAL A 28 -6.25 -4.45 -8.82
N ASN A 29 -6.23 -5.69 -8.35
CA ASN A 29 -5.42 -6.05 -7.19
C ASN A 29 -3.94 -6.09 -7.57
N THR A 30 -3.10 -5.48 -6.75
CA THR A 30 -1.65 -5.38 -6.93
C THR A 30 -0.90 -5.76 -5.66
N THR A 31 0.38 -6.07 -5.81
CA THR A 31 1.30 -6.29 -4.69
C THR A 31 2.00 -4.99 -4.32
N VAL A 32 2.16 -4.73 -3.03
CA VAL A 32 2.90 -3.55 -2.54
C VAL A 32 4.33 -3.95 -2.22
N ASN A 33 5.31 -3.14 -2.67
CA ASN A 33 6.71 -3.31 -2.28
C ASN A 33 7.18 -2.13 -1.44
N PHE A 34 7.67 -2.41 -0.23
CA PHE A 34 8.34 -1.45 0.63
C PHE A 34 9.84 -1.40 0.33
N SER A 35 10.40 -0.20 0.42
CA SER A 35 11.84 0.06 0.40
C SER A 35 12.21 0.90 1.62
N PHE A 36 13.10 0.39 2.45
CA PHE A 36 13.49 1.01 3.71
C PHE A 36 14.81 1.75 3.55
N THR A 37 14.82 3.05 3.84
CA THR A 37 16.03 3.86 3.97
C THR A 37 16.23 4.24 5.43
N GLN A 38 17.48 4.24 5.88
CA GLN A 38 17.83 4.64 7.24
C GLN A 38 18.46 6.03 7.18
N ASN A 39 17.98 6.93 8.01
CA ASN A 39 18.40 8.33 8.00
C ASN A 39 18.60 8.81 9.45
N PHE A 40 19.60 9.66 9.66
CA PHE A 40 19.83 10.37 10.91
C PHE A 40 19.72 11.88 10.63
N ASP A 41 18.79 12.57 11.30
CA ASP A 41 18.49 13.99 11.05
C ASP A 41 18.30 14.34 9.56
N GLY A 42 17.66 13.44 8.81
CA GLY A 42 17.40 13.60 7.37
C GLY A 42 18.57 13.25 6.45
N ALA A 43 19.77 12.99 6.98
CA ALA A 43 20.89 12.48 6.21
C ALA A 43 20.84 10.95 6.13
N THR A 44 20.93 10.39 4.93
CA THR A 44 20.93 8.94 4.73
C THR A 44 22.18 8.31 5.33
N ILE A 45 21.98 7.26 6.11
CA ILE A 45 23.04 6.42 6.65
C ILE A 45 23.42 5.41 5.56
N THR A 46 24.70 5.38 5.22
CA THR A 46 25.29 4.41 4.31
C THR A 46 26.14 3.40 5.10
N ASN A 47 26.54 2.31 4.45
CA ASN A 47 27.42 1.33 5.09
C ASN A 47 28.76 1.95 5.52
N ALA A 48 29.27 2.95 4.79
CA ALA A 48 30.53 3.64 5.08
C ALA A 48 30.49 4.48 6.37
N ASP A 49 29.30 4.80 6.88
CA ASP A 49 29.13 5.60 8.09
C ASP A 49 29.29 4.79 9.38
N PHE A 50 29.09 3.47 9.33
CA PHE A 50 29.18 2.61 10.50
C PHE A 50 30.59 2.62 11.09
N ASP A 51 30.68 2.76 12.41
CA ASP A 51 31.92 2.87 13.20
C ASP A 51 32.82 4.08 12.85
N VAL A 52 32.40 4.95 11.91
CA VAL A 52 33.23 6.05 11.38
C VAL A 52 32.55 7.41 11.61
N THR A 53 31.32 7.58 11.13
CA THR A 53 30.60 8.84 11.20
C THR A 53 30.09 9.08 12.62
N THR A 54 30.36 10.28 13.12
CA THR A 54 29.90 10.73 14.43
C THR A 54 28.59 11.50 14.27
N TYR A 55 27.60 11.12 15.07
CA TYR A 55 26.29 11.76 15.13
C TYR A 55 26.09 12.41 16.49
N THR A 56 25.25 13.45 16.55
CA THR A 56 24.83 14.08 17.80
C THR A 56 23.33 13.97 17.90
N ASN A 57 22.80 13.30 18.92
CA ASN A 57 21.36 13.18 19.09
C ASN A 57 20.73 14.47 19.66
N ALA A 58 19.39 14.51 19.76
CA ALA A 58 18.65 15.66 20.29
C ALA A 58 18.99 16.01 21.76
N ASN A 59 19.61 15.10 22.51
CA ASN A 59 20.06 15.33 23.89
C ASN A 59 21.51 15.88 23.95
N GLY A 60 22.17 16.10 22.81
CA GLY A 60 23.55 16.55 22.74
C GLY A 60 24.59 15.44 22.95
N GLU A 61 24.16 14.18 22.97
CA GLU A 61 25.07 13.04 23.12
C GLU A 61 25.71 12.69 21.79
N VAL A 62 27.03 12.51 21.83
CA VAL A 62 27.84 12.14 20.67
C VAL A 62 27.95 10.62 20.59
N LEU A 63 27.59 10.05 19.44
CA LEU A 63 27.52 8.61 19.22
C LEU A 63 28.03 8.22 17.83
N THR A 64 28.43 6.95 17.70
CA THR A 64 28.65 6.29 16.40
C THR A 64 27.72 5.08 16.31
N LEU A 65 27.40 4.67 15.08
CA LEU A 65 26.57 3.49 14.83
C LEU A 65 27.46 2.28 14.53
N SER A 66 27.41 1.25 15.37
CA SER A 66 28.11 -0.02 15.10
C SER A 66 27.19 -1.08 14.51
N LYS A 67 25.89 -1.02 14.88
CA LYS A 67 24.86 -1.95 14.44
C LYS A 67 23.50 -1.26 14.41
N LEU A 68 22.71 -1.55 13.38
CA LEU A 68 21.32 -1.13 13.26
C LEU A 68 20.49 -2.29 12.73
N VAL A 69 19.86 -3.02 13.66
CA VAL A 69 18.97 -4.15 13.37
C VAL A 69 17.65 -3.92 14.06
N TYR A 70 16.56 -3.97 13.31
CA TYR A 70 15.22 -3.68 13.80
C TYR A 70 14.18 -4.50 13.02
N LEU A 71 12.97 -4.58 13.56
CA LEU A 71 11.87 -5.34 12.99
C LEU A 71 10.69 -4.40 12.75
N ILE A 72 10.04 -4.57 11.61
CA ILE A 72 8.76 -3.95 11.28
C ILE A 72 7.73 -5.06 11.16
N SER A 73 6.61 -4.95 11.85
CA SER A 73 5.50 -5.91 11.81
C SER A 73 4.16 -5.20 11.69
N ASP A 74 3.10 -5.98 11.52
CA ASP A 74 1.71 -5.52 11.56
C ASP A 74 1.41 -4.40 10.56
N ILE A 75 2.00 -4.51 9.36
CA ILE A 75 1.72 -3.59 8.26
C ILE A 75 0.27 -3.79 7.84
N THR A 76 -0.54 -2.76 8.06
CA THR A 76 -1.97 -2.77 7.78
C THR A 76 -2.31 -1.61 6.84
N PHE A 77 -3.02 -1.90 5.76
CA PHE A 77 -3.56 -0.89 4.86
C PHE A 77 -5.02 -0.64 5.19
N THR A 78 -5.43 0.63 5.32
CA THR A 78 -6.81 0.99 5.59
C THR A 78 -7.32 1.89 4.48
N SER A 79 -8.21 1.39 3.62
CA SER A 79 -8.72 2.21 2.52
C SER A 79 -9.50 3.42 3.02
N SER A 80 -9.70 4.41 2.14
CA SER A 80 -10.58 5.57 2.42
C SER A 80 -12.00 5.21 2.88
N THR A 81 -12.47 3.98 2.60
CA THR A 81 -13.79 3.48 3.03
C THR A 81 -13.75 2.76 4.39
N GLY A 82 -12.56 2.57 4.97
CA GLY A 82 -12.34 1.85 6.22
C GLY A 82 -12.12 0.34 6.06
N GLU A 83 -12.01 -0.17 4.83
CA GLU A 83 -11.64 -1.57 4.59
C GLU A 83 -10.18 -1.82 4.97
N VAL A 84 -9.93 -2.91 5.69
CA VAL A 84 -8.62 -3.23 6.27
C VAL A 84 -8.00 -4.44 5.56
N PHE A 85 -6.76 -4.27 5.11
CA PHE A 85 -5.93 -5.34 4.55
C PHE A 85 -4.71 -5.53 5.44
N ASP A 86 -4.70 -6.62 6.20
CA ASP A 86 -3.62 -6.99 7.10
C ASP A 86 -2.56 -7.82 6.35
N ALA A 87 -1.32 -7.33 6.34
CA ALA A 87 -0.22 -8.05 5.73
C ALA A 87 0.33 -9.17 6.60
N GLY A 88 0.05 -9.19 7.91
CA GLY A 88 0.32 -10.26 8.89
C GLY A 88 1.78 -10.67 9.12
N ASP A 89 2.67 -10.32 8.19
CA ASP A 89 4.09 -10.66 8.20
C ASP A 89 4.91 -9.62 8.97
N TYR A 90 6.11 -10.05 9.36
CA TYR A 90 7.15 -9.18 9.87
C TYR A 90 8.34 -9.17 8.91
N ASN A 91 9.09 -8.08 8.92
CA ASN A 91 10.33 -7.93 8.18
C ASN A 91 11.45 -7.55 9.16
N LEU A 92 12.45 -8.43 9.26
CA LEU A 92 13.68 -8.16 10.02
C LEU A 92 14.69 -7.46 9.11
N ILE A 93 15.14 -6.29 9.53
CA ILE A 93 16.05 -5.45 8.78
C ILE A 93 17.41 -5.43 9.47
N ASP A 94 18.45 -5.75 8.72
CA ASP A 94 19.84 -5.46 9.06
C ASP A 94 20.37 -4.40 8.09
N ALA A 95 20.35 -3.14 8.54
CA ALA A 95 20.65 -2.00 7.69
C ALA A 95 22.12 -1.98 7.24
N ARG A 96 23.03 -2.52 8.05
CA ARG A 96 24.45 -2.61 7.69
C ARG A 96 24.64 -3.67 6.61
N ASN A 97 24.07 -4.85 6.80
CA ASN A 97 24.21 -5.95 5.84
C ASN A 97 23.25 -5.85 4.64
N GLY A 98 22.38 -4.83 4.60
CA GLY A 98 21.39 -4.65 3.54
C GLY A 98 20.31 -5.74 3.50
N THR A 99 20.13 -6.49 4.58
CA THR A 99 19.12 -7.56 4.64
C THR A 99 17.78 -6.96 5.02
N GLY A 100 16.71 -7.37 4.34
CA GLY A 100 15.35 -6.89 4.60
C GLY A 100 15.07 -5.45 4.16
N ILE A 101 15.99 -4.77 3.46
CA ILE A 101 15.78 -3.38 3.01
C ILE A 101 14.65 -3.23 1.98
N THR A 102 14.21 -4.33 1.37
CA THR A 102 12.97 -4.40 0.59
C THR A 102 12.06 -5.48 1.15
N PHE A 103 10.75 -5.22 1.13
CA PHE A 103 9.75 -6.16 1.64
C PHE A 103 8.49 -6.12 0.78
N THR A 104 8.11 -7.26 0.24
CA THR A 104 6.83 -7.45 -0.45
C THR A 104 5.98 -8.36 0.44
N PRO A 105 4.94 -7.85 1.11
CA PRO A 105 4.08 -8.69 1.92
C PRO A 105 3.26 -9.65 1.05
N ASN A 106 2.91 -10.81 1.59
CA ASN A 106 2.17 -11.84 0.85
C ASN A 106 0.66 -11.56 0.80
N ILE A 107 0.29 -10.34 0.39
CA ILE A 107 -1.08 -9.91 0.16
C ILE A 107 -1.18 -9.15 -1.17
N THR A 108 -2.38 -9.15 -1.73
CA THR A 108 -2.72 -8.25 -2.84
C THR A 108 -3.85 -7.34 -2.40
N ILE A 109 -3.74 -6.05 -2.71
CA ILE A 109 -4.73 -5.03 -2.37
C ILE A 109 -5.18 -4.30 -3.64
N PRO A 110 -6.41 -3.79 -3.72
CA PRO A 110 -6.85 -2.99 -4.87
C PRO A 110 -5.98 -1.73 -5.04
N GLU A 111 -5.85 -1.19 -6.24
CA GLU A 111 -5.23 0.14 -6.40
C GLU A 111 -6.10 1.23 -5.74
N GLY A 112 -5.48 2.19 -5.05
CA GLY A 112 -6.22 3.28 -4.39
C GLY A 112 -5.42 4.03 -3.30
N GLU A 113 -6.13 4.87 -2.56
CA GLU A 113 -5.63 5.63 -1.40
C GLU A 113 -5.88 4.84 -0.09
N TYR A 114 -4.87 4.80 0.77
CA TYR A 114 -4.77 3.98 1.99
C TYR A 114 -4.16 4.74 3.17
#